data_AF-A0A8C8YJC0-F1
#
_entry.id   AF-A0A8C8YJC0-F1
#
_cell.length_a   1.000
_cell.length_b   1.000
_cell.length_c   1.000
_cell.angle_alpha   90.00
_cell.angle_beta   90.00
_cell.angle_gamma   90.00
#
_symmetry.space_group_name_H-M   'P 1'
#
loop_
_entity.id
_entity.type
_entity.pdbx_description
1 polymer ?
#
loop_
_entity_poly.entity_id
_entity_poly.type
_entity_poly.pdbx_seq_one_letter_code
_entity_poly.pdbx_strand_id
1 'polypeptide(L)'
;YLFFVRQGFTLFPRLECNGFFSYGTKILYQNIEAVQSKFFPPLRKAMLPPNSFQGKVAFITGGGTGLGKGITTLLSSLGAQCVIASRNAFL
;
A
#
# COMPACT_ATOMS: atom_id res chain seq x y z
N TYR A 1 33.57 7.79 -7.90
CA TYR A 1 32.68 7.68 -9.07
C TYR A 1 31.33 8.28 -8.66
N LEU A 2 31.07 9.58 -8.84
CA LEU A 2 30.75 10.26 -10.12
C LEU A 2 29.58 9.51 -10.80
N PHE A 3 28.36 10.02 -10.97
CA PHE A 3 27.95 11.32 -11.52
C PHE A 3 26.53 11.72 -11.06
N PHE A 4 26.40 13.02 -10.81
CA PHE A 4 25.18 13.83 -10.78
C PHE A 4 24.69 14.04 -12.22
N VAL A 5 23.43 13.70 -12.55
CA VAL A 5 22.72 14.28 -13.71
C VAL A 5 21.25 14.52 -13.34
N ARG A 6 20.95 15.80 -13.10
CA ARG A 6 19.63 16.40 -13.31
C ARG A 6 19.47 16.74 -14.79
N GLN A 7 18.38 16.29 -15.41
CA GLN A 7 17.61 16.98 -16.47
C GLN A 7 16.16 16.49 -16.30
N GLY A 8 15.12 17.30 -16.11
CA GLY A 8 14.78 18.50 -16.85
C GLY A 8 13.73 18.15 -17.91
N PHE A 9 12.51 17.80 -17.50
CA PHE A 9 11.37 17.63 -18.42
C PHE A 9 10.30 18.67 -18.09
N THR A 10 10.30 19.74 -18.87
CA THR A 10 9.32 20.82 -18.85
C THR A 10 8.06 20.44 -19.63
N LEU A 11 6.92 20.57 -18.94
CA LEU A 11 5.66 21.16 -19.41
C LEU A 11 5.14 20.81 -20.82
N PHE A 12 4.22 19.85 -20.89
CA PHE A 12 3.21 19.80 -21.94
C PHE A 12 1.94 20.55 -21.47
N PRO A 13 1.38 21.48 -22.25
CA PRO A 13 0.09 22.09 -21.91
C PRO A 13 -1.03 21.06 -22.15
N ARG A 14 -1.68 20.62 -21.07
CA ARG A 14 -2.92 19.84 -21.14
C ARG A 14 -4.05 20.82 -21.43
N LEU A 15 -4.63 20.69 -22.62
CA LEU A 15 -5.85 21.37 -23.05
C LEU A 15 -6.93 21.33 -21.96
N GLU A 16 -7.38 22.52 -21.55
CA GLU A 16 -8.61 22.71 -20.78
C GLU A 16 -9.81 22.42 -21.69
N CYS A 17 -10.54 21.34 -21.40
CA CYS A 17 -11.92 21.20 -21.82
C CYS A 17 -12.81 21.60 -20.64
N ASN A 18 -13.17 22.88 -20.57
CA ASN A 18 -14.25 23.37 -19.72
C ASN A 18 -15.59 22.89 -20.31
N GLY A 19 -15.93 21.64 -19.99
CA GLY A 19 -17.19 20.99 -20.34
C GLY A 19 -18.17 21.03 -19.17
N PHE A 20 -19.22 21.80 -19.36
CA PHE A 20 -20.39 22.00 -18.50
C PHE A 20 -21.18 20.68 -18.29
N PHE A 21 -20.62 19.70 -17.55
CA PHE A 21 -21.30 18.43 -17.23
C PHE A 21 -20.81 17.82 -15.90
N SER A 22 -20.83 18.58 -14.79
CA SER A 22 -20.29 18.08 -13.51
C SER A 22 -21.32 17.72 -12.43
N TYR A 23 -22.59 18.09 -12.55
CA TYR A 23 -23.55 17.95 -11.43
C TYR A 23 -24.33 16.63 -11.41
N GLY A 24 -24.60 16.00 -12.56
CA GLY A 24 -25.35 14.73 -12.63
C GLY A 24 -24.53 13.48 -12.27
N THR A 25 -23.23 13.46 -12.58
CA THR A 25 -22.36 12.29 -12.40
C THR A 25 -21.88 12.11 -10.96
N LYS A 26 -21.81 13.18 -10.15
CA LYS A 26 -21.38 13.07 -8.74
C LYS A 26 -22.39 12.33 -7.86
N ILE A 27 -23.69 12.49 -8.11
CA ILE A 27 -24.75 11.80 -7.36
C ILE A 27 -24.76 10.30 -7.66
N LEU A 28 -24.60 9.90 -8.94
CA LEU A 28 -24.52 8.49 -9.31
C LEU A 28 -23.20 7.84 -8.85
N TYR A 29 -22.07 8.56 -8.96
CA TYR A 29 -20.78 8.07 -8.44
C TYR A 29 -20.83 7.88 -6.92
N GLN A 30 -21.36 8.85 -6.16
CA GLN A 30 -21.53 8.70 -4.71
C GLN A 30 -22.47 7.54 -4.33
N ASN A 31 -23.52 7.29 -5.11
CA ASN A 31 -24.42 6.16 -4.87
C ASN A 31 -23.70 4.82 -5.08
N ILE A 32 -22.89 4.70 -6.13
CA ILE A 32 -22.10 3.49 -6.41
C ILE A 32 -21.00 3.30 -5.35
N GLU A 33 -20.26 4.34 -4.96
CA GLU A 33 -19.24 4.26 -3.91
C GLU A 33 -19.84 3.88 -2.53
N ALA A 34 -21.03 4.40 -2.21
CA ALA A 34 -21.77 4.02 -1.00
C ALA A 34 -22.21 2.55 -1.04
N VAL A 35 -22.58 2.04 -2.21
CA VAL A 35 -22.90 0.63 -2.45
C VAL A 35 -21.64 -0.24 -2.33
N GLN A 36 -20.54 0.13 -2.98
CA GLN A 36 -19.27 -0.62 -2.95
C GLN A 36 -18.69 -0.71 -1.53
N SER A 37 -18.67 0.40 -0.79
CA SER A 37 -18.17 0.42 0.59
C SER A 37 -19.03 -0.43 1.55
N LYS A 38 -20.34 -0.54 1.30
CA LYS A 38 -21.25 -1.39 2.06
C LYS A 38 -21.03 -2.88 1.79
N PHE A 39 -20.75 -3.26 0.54
CA PHE A 39 -20.52 -4.66 0.16
C PHE A 39 -19.09 -5.14 0.40
N PHE A 40 -18.09 -4.26 0.30
CA PHE A 40 -16.67 -4.60 0.44
C PHE A 40 -15.98 -3.81 1.57
N PRO A 41 -16.44 -3.92 2.83
CA PRO A 41 -15.72 -3.31 3.93
C PRO A 41 -14.35 -3.97 4.11
N PRO A 42 -13.25 -3.22 4.23
CA PRO A 42 -11.92 -3.80 4.38
C PRO A 42 -11.74 -4.41 5.77
N LEU A 43 -11.58 -5.73 5.83
CA LEU A 43 -11.23 -6.43 7.06
C LEU A 43 -9.70 -6.42 7.27
N ARG A 44 -9.21 -5.44 8.03
CA ARG A 44 -7.76 -5.26 8.32
C ARG A 44 -7.24 -6.12 9.48
N LYS A 45 -8.07 -7.01 10.03
CA LYS A 45 -7.68 -7.89 11.13
C LYS A 45 -6.87 -9.09 10.64
N ALA A 46 -6.06 -9.66 11.53
CA ALA A 46 -5.41 -10.94 11.25
C ALA A 46 -6.47 -12.02 10.99
N MET A 47 -6.28 -12.80 9.92
CA MET A 47 -7.21 -13.88 9.54
C MET A 47 -6.92 -15.18 10.29
N LEU A 48 -5.65 -15.41 10.67
CA LEU A 48 -5.21 -16.63 11.33
C LEU A 48 -5.36 -16.51 12.86
N PRO A 49 -5.54 -17.65 13.56
CA PRO A 49 -5.59 -17.65 15.01
C PRO A 49 -4.28 -17.15 15.63
N PRO A 50 -4.33 -16.60 16.85
CA PRO A 50 -3.13 -16.13 17.54
C PRO A 50 -2.12 -17.28 17.68
N ASN A 51 -0.83 -16.95 17.64
CA ASN A 51 0.29 -17.90 17.79
C ASN A 51 0.37 -19.00 16.71
N SER A 52 -0.32 -18.85 15.57
CA SER A 52 -0.23 -19.80 14.45
C SER A 52 1.18 -20.04 13.93
N PHE A 53 2.08 -19.06 14.09
CA PHE A 53 3.47 -19.14 13.64
C PHE A 53 4.46 -19.23 14.80
N GLN A 54 4.00 -19.58 16.00
CA GLN A 54 4.88 -19.74 17.16
C GLN A 54 6.00 -20.75 16.87
N GLY A 55 7.24 -20.36 17.18
CA GLY A 55 8.42 -21.19 16.98
C GLY A 55 8.82 -21.38 15.51
N LYS A 56 8.25 -20.59 14.59
CA LYS A 56 8.68 -20.54 13.18
C LYS A 56 9.56 -19.32 12.94
N VAL A 57 10.52 -19.46 12.04
CA VAL A 57 11.36 -18.36 11.58
C VAL A 57 10.94 -17.97 10.16
N ALA A 58 10.69 -16.68 9.94
CA ALA A 58 10.33 -16.14 8.63
C ALA A 58 11.42 -15.18 8.13
N PHE A 59 11.92 -15.39 6.91
CA PHE A 59 12.88 -14.50 6.26
C PHE A 59 12.19 -13.65 5.20
N ILE A 60 12.21 -12.33 5.34
CA ILE A 60 11.48 -11.40 4.49
C ILE A 60 12.44 -10.40 3.85
N THR A 61 12.53 -10.40 2.52
CA THR A 61 13.25 -9.38 1.75
C THR A 61 12.40 -8.12 1.62
N GLY A 62 13.01 -6.95 1.77
CA GLY A 62 12.29 -5.66 1.77
C GLY A 62 11.32 -5.47 2.94
N GLY A 63 11.46 -6.25 4.03
CA GLY A 63 10.57 -6.23 5.19
C GLY A 63 10.55 -4.93 6.01
N GLY A 64 11.39 -3.94 5.69
CA GLY A 64 11.47 -2.66 6.42
C GLY A 64 10.41 -1.63 6.03
N THR A 65 9.78 -1.74 4.85
CA THR A 65 8.87 -0.70 4.31
C THR A 65 7.66 -1.27 3.56
N GLY A 66 6.63 -0.45 3.37
CA GLY A 66 5.49 -0.74 2.49
C GLY A 66 4.80 -2.08 2.82
N LEU A 67 4.55 -2.88 1.78
CA LEU A 67 3.92 -4.20 1.92
C LEU A 67 4.76 -5.17 2.74
N GLY A 68 6.09 -5.17 2.56
CA GLY A 68 7.00 -6.04 3.31
C GLY A 68 6.88 -5.82 4.82
N LYS A 69 6.84 -4.55 5.24
CA LYS A 69 6.62 -4.18 6.65
C LYS A 69 5.28 -4.68 7.18
N GLY A 70 4.20 -4.55 6.40
CA GLY A 70 2.88 -5.06 6.78
C GLY A 70 2.88 -6.58 6.98
N ILE A 71 3.52 -7.31 6.06
CA ILE A 71 3.66 -8.76 6.14
C ILE A 71 4.48 -9.17 7.36
N THR A 72 5.64 -8.56 7.57
CA THR A 72 6.50 -8.82 8.74
C THR A 72 5.76 -8.54 10.04
N THR A 73 5.03 -7.42 10.12
CA THR A 73 4.24 -7.05 11.31
C THR A 73 3.19 -8.10 11.62
N LEU A 74 2.45 -8.56 10.61
CA LEU A 74 1.42 -9.59 10.78
C LEU A 74 2.03 -10.93 11.23
N LEU A 75 3.08 -11.39 10.56
CA LEU A 75 3.74 -12.66 10.92
C LEU A 75 4.33 -12.62 12.32
N SER A 76 4.98 -11.51 12.69
CA SER A 76 5.51 -11.31 14.04
C SER A 76 4.40 -11.30 15.09
N SER A 77 3.26 -10.64 14.82
CA SER A 77 2.11 -10.64 15.73
C SER A 77 1.48 -12.02 15.94
N LEU A 78 1.67 -12.93 14.99
CA LEU A 78 1.21 -14.32 15.06
C LEU A 78 2.25 -15.28 15.67
N GLY A 79 3.33 -14.76 16.25
CA GLY A 79 4.35 -15.54 16.98
C GLY A 79 5.57 -15.96 16.16
N ALA A 80 5.71 -15.51 14.91
CA ALA A 80 6.89 -15.82 14.10
C ALA A 80 8.11 -15.00 14.54
N GLN A 81 9.28 -15.62 14.61
CA GLN A 81 10.54 -14.90 14.67
C GLN A 81 10.90 -14.43 13.27
N CYS A 82 10.86 -13.12 13.04
CA CYS A 82 11.07 -12.55 11.71
C CYS A 82 12.50 -12.02 11.54
N VAL A 83 13.12 -12.34 10.41
CA VAL A 83 14.38 -11.76 9.94
C VAL A 83 14.10 -10.97 8.68
N ILE A 84 14.45 -9.68 8.69
CA ILE A 84 14.26 -8.80 7.53
C ILE A 84 15.60 -8.50 6.86
N ALA A 85 15.62 -8.49 5.53
CA ALA A 85 16.80 -8.14 4.75
C ALA A 85 16.46 -7.05 3.73
N SER A 86 17.25 -5.97 3.69
CA SER A 86 17.09 -4.91 2.69
C SER A 86 18.42 -4.18 2.44
N ARG A 87 18.51 -3.44 1.34
CA ARG A 87 19.73 -2.69 0.96
C ARG A 87 20.03 -1.52 1.89
N ASN A 88 19.00 -0.97 2.54
CA ASN A 88 19.13 0.17 3.42
C ASN A 88 18.96 -0.34 4.86
N ALA A 89 20.07 -0.44 5.58
CA ALA A 89 20.02 -0.68 7.01
C ALA A 89 19.59 0.63 7.70
N PHE A 90 18.28 0.84 7.82
CA PHE A 90 17.75 1.79 8.79
C PHE A 90 17.74 1.06 10.13
N LEU A 91 18.85 1.20 10.88
CA LEU A 91 18.88 0.94 12.32
C LEU A 91 17.97 1.95 13.03
#